data_AF-A0A9C6X2W9-F1
#
_entry.id   AF-A0A9C6X2W9-F1
#
_cell.length_a   1.000
_cell.length_b   1.000
_cell.length_c   1.000
_cell.angle_alpha   90.00
_cell.angle_beta   90.00
_cell.angle_gamma   90.00
#
_symmetry.space_group_name_H-M   'P 1'
#
loop_
_entity.id
_entity.type
_entity.pdbx_description
1 polymer ?
#
loop_
_entity_poly.entity_id
_entity_poly.type
_entity_poly.pdbx_seq_one_letter_code
_entity_poly.pdbx_strand_id
1 'polypeptide(L)'
;MTEPQLKCSHCEMPPFLSLQSFVAHLKTHLKEDKRGESVTCPFSCNNRDGSLKYISTPSALSQHLSKIHPTWLKRKYILSLPQMAGTASVSSTQEIAPPVLSQVPETPAFCPSFSNVQDFSQPSSSHIDQHSPLFDNLPEIAKFYLALEAKHLVPTVSVQRVCSGVANLSSLSHEAIAQTLRSKLSGVLPGEEIDANIYQVQVNDPVYNTHHNNIPGPDLATDYKRKLFYKINYQLQEAKEYRIGIDSTRDDLKIAYVHMRRTIELMLEDPSIQEQVDASLIQKVTYSTRFPGSVIKSYKDGSAYKKKAAATGRTKTIDIIFYCYR
;
A
#
# COMPACT_ATOMS: atom_id res chain seq x y z
N MET A 1 -40.00 -6.17 -9.59
CA MET A 1 -38.84 -6.93 -10.09
C MET A 1 -38.10 -7.47 -8.87
N THR A 2 -38.03 -8.79 -8.71
CA THR A 2 -37.34 -9.43 -7.57
C THR A 2 -35.83 -9.33 -7.76
N GLU A 3 -35.12 -8.84 -6.76
CA GLU A 3 -33.65 -8.75 -6.80
C GLU A 3 -33.03 -10.15 -6.99
N PRO A 4 -31.96 -10.28 -7.80
CA PRO A 4 -31.28 -11.55 -7.99
C PRO A 4 -30.68 -12.03 -6.66
N GLN A 5 -31.19 -13.15 -6.16
CA GLN A 5 -30.75 -13.77 -4.91
C GLN A 5 -29.58 -14.72 -5.15
N LEU A 6 -28.50 -14.56 -4.38
CA LEU A 6 -27.33 -15.44 -4.42
C LEU A 6 -27.61 -16.71 -3.63
N LYS A 7 -27.54 -17.88 -4.28
CA LYS A 7 -27.73 -19.18 -3.65
C LYS A 7 -26.42 -19.97 -3.68
N CYS A 8 -26.14 -20.67 -2.58
CA CYS A 8 -25.00 -21.58 -2.53
C CYS A 8 -25.37 -22.91 -3.20
N SER A 9 -24.47 -23.45 -4.02
CA SER A 9 -24.64 -24.77 -4.64
C SER A 9 -24.29 -25.93 -3.71
N HIS A 10 -23.62 -25.68 -2.59
CA HIS A 10 -23.12 -26.71 -1.67
C HIS A 10 -24.01 -26.90 -0.45
N CYS A 11 -24.94 -25.98 -0.14
CA CYS A 11 -25.84 -26.12 1.00
C CYS A 11 -27.14 -25.33 0.84
N GLU A 12 -28.17 -25.70 1.61
CA GLU A 12 -29.50 -25.09 1.59
C GLU A 12 -29.62 -23.82 2.46
N MET A 13 -28.56 -23.03 2.54
CA MET A 13 -28.61 -21.75 3.27
C MET A 13 -29.56 -20.76 2.57
N PRO A 14 -30.26 -19.91 3.34
CA PRO A 14 -31.10 -18.87 2.78
C PRO A 14 -30.30 -17.95 1.85
N PRO A 15 -30.97 -17.32 0.87
CA PRO A 15 -30.32 -16.49 -0.12
C PRO A 15 -29.56 -15.33 0.53
N PHE A 16 -28.36 -15.05 0.01
CA PHE A 16 -27.50 -14.01 0.56
C PHE A 16 -27.85 -12.64 -0.04
N LEU A 17 -28.01 -11.64 0.84
CA LEU A 17 -28.34 -10.26 0.47
C LEU A 17 -27.13 -9.47 -0.05
N SER A 18 -25.91 -9.95 0.18
CA SER A 18 -24.70 -9.31 -0.30
C SER A 18 -23.66 -10.30 -0.81
N LEU A 19 -22.87 -9.86 -1.77
CA LEU A 19 -21.74 -10.64 -2.28
C LEU A 19 -20.69 -10.91 -1.20
N GLN A 20 -20.48 -9.96 -0.27
CA GLN A 20 -19.52 -10.13 0.83
C GLN A 20 -19.95 -11.25 1.78
N SER A 21 -21.24 -11.29 2.17
CA SER A 21 -21.78 -12.39 2.98
C SER A 21 -21.70 -13.73 2.24
N PHE A 22 -21.93 -13.73 0.92
CA PHE A 22 -21.84 -14.95 0.13
C PHE A 22 -20.41 -15.49 0.04
N VAL A 23 -19.42 -14.61 -0.20
CA VAL A 23 -18.00 -15.02 -0.25
C VAL A 23 -17.49 -15.45 1.12
N ALA A 24 -17.93 -14.79 2.21
CA ALA A 24 -17.61 -15.23 3.57
C ALA A 24 -18.15 -16.65 3.83
N HIS A 25 -19.36 -16.94 3.37
CA HIS A 25 -19.93 -18.27 3.43
C HIS A 25 -19.18 -19.30 2.57
N LEU A 26 -18.80 -18.98 1.33
CA LEU A 26 -17.99 -19.91 0.52
C LEU A 26 -16.65 -20.28 1.19
N LYS A 27 -16.09 -19.38 1.99
CA LYS A 27 -14.88 -19.66 2.79
C LYS A 27 -15.12 -20.62 3.94
N THR A 28 -16.35 -20.79 4.43
CA THR A 28 -16.64 -21.78 5.49
C THR A 28 -16.58 -23.19 4.91
N HIS A 29 -17.18 -23.41 3.74
CA HIS A 29 -17.04 -24.68 3.00
C HIS A 29 -15.57 -25.06 2.78
N LEU A 30 -14.77 -24.11 2.32
CA LEU A 30 -13.32 -24.32 2.10
C LEU A 30 -12.49 -24.50 3.39
N LYS A 31 -13.05 -24.22 4.57
CA LYS A 31 -12.37 -24.41 5.86
C LYS A 31 -12.80 -25.68 6.56
N GLU A 32 -14.09 -26.01 6.46
CA GLU A 32 -14.71 -27.12 7.18
C GLU A 32 -14.57 -28.44 6.42
N ASP A 33 -14.50 -28.40 5.09
CA ASP A 33 -14.40 -29.62 4.30
C ASP A 33 -12.99 -30.22 4.30
N LYS A 34 -12.85 -31.27 5.11
CA LYS A 34 -11.72 -32.20 5.07
C LYS A 34 -11.74 -33.12 3.83
N ARG A 35 -12.79 -33.07 3.00
CA ARG A 35 -12.97 -33.94 1.82
C ARG A 35 -12.37 -33.40 0.52
N GLY A 36 -11.72 -32.24 0.56
CA GLY A 36 -11.09 -31.64 -0.63
C GLY A 36 -12.09 -31.06 -1.62
N GLU A 37 -13.30 -30.71 -1.16
CA GLU A 37 -14.29 -30.06 -2.01
C GLU A 37 -13.82 -28.67 -2.43
N SER A 38 -14.09 -28.36 -3.70
CA SER A 38 -13.73 -27.10 -4.32
C SER A 38 -14.99 -26.29 -4.61
N VAL A 39 -14.95 -24.99 -4.32
CA VAL A 39 -16.06 -24.09 -4.64
C VAL A 39 -15.84 -23.44 -6.01
N THR A 40 -16.92 -23.23 -6.74
CA THR A 40 -16.89 -22.52 -8.02
C THR A 40 -16.79 -21.02 -7.81
N CYS A 41 -16.04 -20.32 -8.66
CA CYS A 41 -16.03 -18.86 -8.66
C CYS A 41 -17.46 -18.30 -8.92
N PRO A 42 -17.97 -17.38 -8.08
CA PRO A 42 -19.33 -16.85 -8.19
C PRO A 42 -19.53 -15.94 -9.42
N PHE A 43 -18.46 -15.59 -10.12
CA PHE A 43 -18.49 -14.83 -11.37
C PHE A 43 -18.33 -15.71 -12.61
N SER A 44 -18.40 -17.03 -12.45
CA SER A 44 -18.31 -18.02 -13.53
C SER A 44 -17.07 -17.83 -14.41
N CYS A 45 -15.93 -17.65 -13.76
CA CYS A 45 -14.65 -17.74 -14.45
C CYS A 45 -14.48 -19.13 -15.03
N ASN A 46 -14.10 -19.20 -16.31
CA ASN A 46 -13.74 -20.45 -16.96
C ASN A 46 -12.22 -20.63 -16.99
N ASN A 47 -11.78 -21.88 -16.90
CA ASN A 47 -10.44 -22.32 -17.27
C ASN A 47 -10.24 -22.20 -18.79
N ARG A 48 -9.01 -22.39 -19.27
CA ARG A 48 -8.67 -22.28 -20.70
C ARG A 48 -9.41 -23.30 -21.58
N ASP A 49 -9.88 -24.39 -20.99
CA ASP A 49 -10.67 -25.45 -21.64
C ASP A 49 -12.19 -25.17 -21.60
N GLY A 50 -12.62 -24.01 -21.07
CA GLY A 50 -14.02 -23.64 -20.95
C GLY A 50 -14.74 -24.23 -19.73
N SER A 51 -14.05 -25.05 -18.91
CA SER A 51 -14.61 -25.58 -17.66
C SER A 51 -14.70 -24.50 -16.58
N LEU A 52 -15.67 -24.59 -15.66
CA LEU A 52 -15.76 -23.65 -14.55
C LEU A 52 -14.53 -23.75 -13.65
N LYS A 53 -14.05 -22.61 -13.18
CA LYS A 53 -12.87 -22.54 -12.31
C LYS A 53 -13.26 -22.91 -10.87
N TYR A 54 -12.75 -24.05 -10.44
CA TYR A 54 -12.85 -24.57 -9.08
C TYR A 54 -11.70 -24.08 -8.21
N ILE A 55 -12.00 -23.77 -6.95
CA ILE A 55 -11.06 -23.22 -5.98
C ILE A 55 -11.11 -24.04 -4.71
N SER A 56 -9.97 -24.58 -4.28
CA SER A 56 -9.88 -25.55 -3.18
C SER A 56 -9.42 -24.97 -1.85
N THR A 57 -9.02 -23.69 -1.77
CA THR A 57 -8.58 -23.08 -0.50
C THR A 57 -9.11 -21.65 -0.31
N PRO A 58 -9.33 -21.20 0.96
CA PRO A 58 -9.84 -19.86 1.23
C PRO A 58 -8.91 -18.74 0.78
N SER A 59 -7.59 -18.99 0.83
CA SER A 59 -6.55 -18.06 0.36
C SER A 59 -6.58 -17.94 -1.16
N ALA A 60 -6.68 -19.07 -1.89
CA ALA A 60 -6.81 -19.06 -3.33
C ALA A 60 -8.09 -18.35 -3.79
N LEU A 61 -9.21 -18.50 -3.07
CA LEU A 61 -10.45 -17.77 -3.37
C LEU A 61 -10.25 -16.25 -3.23
N SER A 62 -9.67 -15.82 -2.11
CA SER A 62 -9.41 -14.40 -1.85
C SER A 62 -8.45 -13.79 -2.89
N GLN A 63 -7.39 -14.52 -3.24
CA GLN A 63 -6.42 -14.11 -4.24
C GLN A 63 -7.05 -14.06 -5.65
N HIS A 64 -7.83 -15.07 -6.02
CA HIS A 64 -8.52 -15.11 -7.32
C HIS A 64 -9.47 -13.93 -7.48
N LEU A 65 -10.33 -13.68 -6.48
CA LEU A 65 -11.28 -12.56 -6.51
C LEU A 65 -10.55 -11.21 -6.61
N SER A 66 -9.44 -11.04 -5.88
CA SER A 66 -8.67 -9.79 -5.91
C SER A 66 -7.97 -9.56 -7.25
N LYS A 67 -7.45 -10.62 -7.88
CA LYS A 67 -6.71 -10.53 -9.15
C LYS A 67 -7.61 -10.44 -10.38
N ILE A 68 -8.64 -11.29 -10.44
CA ILE A 68 -9.49 -11.44 -11.64
C ILE A 68 -10.74 -10.55 -11.56
N HIS A 69 -11.20 -10.22 -10.35
CA HIS A 69 -12.38 -9.39 -10.12
C HIS A 69 -12.09 -8.21 -9.19
N PRO A 70 -11.13 -7.32 -9.48
CA PRO A 70 -10.67 -6.28 -8.54
C PRO A 70 -11.79 -5.37 -8.00
N THR A 71 -12.91 -5.25 -8.71
CA THR A 71 -14.08 -4.45 -8.28
C THR A 71 -15.12 -5.25 -7.50
N TRP A 72 -14.88 -6.52 -7.16
CA TRP A 72 -15.90 -7.38 -6.52
C TRP A 72 -16.38 -6.84 -5.17
N LEU A 73 -15.48 -6.24 -4.39
CA LEU A 73 -15.80 -5.58 -3.12
C LEU A 73 -16.75 -4.39 -3.28
N LYS A 74 -16.75 -3.75 -4.45
CA LYS A 74 -17.58 -2.57 -4.76
C LYS A 74 -18.94 -2.94 -5.37
N ARG A 75 -19.15 -4.20 -5.79
CA ARG A 75 -20.43 -4.64 -6.40
C ARG A 75 -21.39 -5.10 -5.31
N LYS A 76 -22.57 -4.47 -5.26
CA LYS A 76 -23.67 -4.89 -4.37
C LYS A 76 -24.37 -6.16 -4.85
N TYR A 77 -24.37 -6.45 -6.15
CA TYR A 77 -25.08 -7.60 -6.77
C TYR A 77 -24.26 -8.25 -7.90
N ILE A 78 -24.51 -9.54 -8.17
CA ILE A 78 -23.97 -10.26 -9.34
C ILE A 78 -24.95 -10.09 -10.51
N LEU A 79 -24.44 -9.80 -11.72
CA LEU A 79 -25.21 -9.89 -12.95
C LEU A 79 -25.58 -11.37 -13.20
N SER A 80 -26.87 -11.67 -13.19
CA SER A 80 -27.47 -13.00 -13.29
C SER A 80 -26.81 -13.87 -14.37
N LEU A 81 -26.33 -15.06 -14.00
CA LEU A 81 -25.92 -16.11 -14.95
C LEU A 81 -27.09 -17.06 -15.26
N PRO A 82 -27.10 -17.71 -16.43
CA PRO A 82 -28.09 -18.74 -16.77
C PRO A 82 -27.91 -19.98 -15.90
N GLN A 83 -28.99 -20.40 -15.25
CA GLN A 83 -29.05 -21.56 -14.36
C GLN A 83 -28.97 -22.85 -15.20
N MET A 84 -27.84 -23.57 -15.15
CA MET A 84 -27.72 -24.93 -15.69
C MET A 84 -27.93 -25.95 -14.55
N ALA A 85 -28.79 -26.93 -14.80
CA ALA A 85 -29.32 -27.87 -13.83
C ALA A 85 -28.39 -29.06 -13.52
N GLY A 86 -28.33 -29.43 -12.23
CA GLY A 86 -28.40 -30.81 -11.73
C GLY A 86 -27.16 -31.71 -11.86
N THR A 87 -26.67 -32.23 -10.74
CA THR A 87 -26.91 -33.63 -10.30
C THR A 87 -26.17 -33.91 -8.98
N ALA A 88 -26.88 -34.57 -8.06
CA ALA A 88 -26.42 -34.96 -6.73
C ALA A 88 -25.68 -36.31 -6.76
N SER A 89 -24.74 -36.51 -5.84
CA SER A 89 -24.32 -37.84 -5.41
C SER A 89 -23.88 -37.82 -3.94
N VAL A 90 -24.23 -38.90 -3.25
CA VAL A 90 -24.35 -39.08 -1.79
C VAL A 90 -23.23 -40.00 -1.30
N SER A 91 -22.62 -39.76 -0.12
CA SER A 91 -22.46 -40.79 0.94
C SER A 91 -21.56 -40.43 2.15
N SER A 92 -22.08 -40.90 3.29
CA SER A 92 -21.61 -41.08 4.70
C SER A 92 -20.20 -41.73 4.86
N THR A 93 -19.54 -41.93 6.02
CA THR A 93 -19.86 -41.96 7.47
C THR A 93 -18.52 -41.90 8.28
N GLN A 94 -18.53 -41.34 9.52
CA GLN A 94 -17.77 -41.60 10.79
C GLN A 94 -16.25 -42.00 10.77
N GLU A 95 -15.34 -41.66 11.72
CA GLU A 95 -15.39 -41.80 13.20
C GLU A 95 -14.14 -41.15 13.92
N ILE A 96 -14.38 -40.39 15.01
CA ILE A 96 -13.70 -40.25 16.36
C ILE A 96 -12.13 -40.23 16.48
N ALA A 97 -11.42 -39.09 16.74
CA ALA A 97 -10.99 -38.40 18.01
C ALA A 97 -9.62 -38.87 18.61
N PRO A 98 -8.97 -38.18 19.60
CA PRO A 98 -8.49 -36.78 19.70
C PRO A 98 -6.97 -36.71 20.14
N PRO A 99 -6.49 -35.73 20.96
CA PRO A 99 -5.71 -34.55 20.57
C PRO A 99 -4.23 -34.56 21.02
N VAL A 100 -3.36 -33.75 20.39
CA VAL A 100 -2.06 -33.39 20.97
C VAL A 100 -1.79 -31.89 20.83
N LEU A 101 -1.37 -31.33 21.97
CA LEU A 101 -1.02 -29.95 22.28
C LEU A 101 0.19 -29.40 21.50
N SER A 102 0.22 -28.07 21.44
CA SER A 102 1.40 -27.20 21.40
C SER A 102 2.37 -27.35 20.22
N GLN A 103 2.51 -26.26 19.47
CA GLN A 103 3.76 -25.50 19.42
C GLN A 103 3.60 -24.23 18.58
N VAL A 104 4.03 -23.12 19.15
CA VAL A 104 4.34 -21.86 18.46
C VAL A 104 5.66 -22.08 17.73
N PRO A 105 5.76 -21.88 16.40
CA PRO A 105 7.05 -21.74 15.75
C PRO A 105 7.40 -20.27 15.61
N GLU A 106 8.54 -19.94 16.21
CA GLU A 106 9.35 -18.76 15.93
C GLU A 106 9.53 -18.59 14.41
N THR A 107 9.22 -17.41 13.89
CA THR A 107 9.50 -17.05 12.51
C THR A 107 10.97 -16.62 12.36
N PRO A 108 11.74 -17.22 11.42
CA PRO A 108 13.07 -16.73 11.11
C PRO A 108 12.98 -15.39 10.39
N ALA A 109 13.94 -14.51 10.70
CA ALA A 109 14.13 -13.21 10.07
C ALA A 109 14.37 -13.38 8.56
N PHE A 110 13.31 -13.25 7.77
CA PHE A 110 13.39 -13.18 6.32
C PHE A 110 13.26 -11.71 5.90
N CYS A 111 14.37 -11.13 5.44
CA CYS A 111 14.32 -9.88 4.69
C CYS A 111 13.70 -10.18 3.32
N PRO A 112 12.51 -9.65 2.97
CA PRO A 112 12.04 -9.76 1.60
C PRO A 112 12.82 -8.74 0.77
N SER A 113 13.66 -9.25 -0.15
CA SER A 113 14.08 -8.50 -1.33
C SER A 113 12.85 -7.93 -2.04
N PHE A 114 12.99 -6.73 -2.60
CA PHE A 114 11.97 -5.93 -3.31
C PHE A 114 11.37 -6.59 -4.58
N SER A 115 11.58 -7.89 -4.78
CA SER A 115 11.24 -8.61 -6.00
C SER A 115 9.86 -9.26 -5.89
N ASN A 116 8.79 -8.48 -6.07
CA ASN A 116 7.52 -8.92 -6.70
C ASN A 116 6.40 -7.88 -6.55
N VAL A 117 6.62 -6.67 -7.05
CA VAL A 117 5.50 -5.83 -7.50
C VAL A 117 5.53 -5.83 -9.02
N GLN A 118 5.09 -6.95 -9.62
CA GLN A 118 4.82 -6.99 -11.05
C GLN A 118 3.70 -5.99 -11.36
N ASP A 119 4.05 -5.00 -12.18
CA ASP A 119 3.21 -4.40 -13.22
C ASP A 119 1.71 -4.35 -12.89
N PHE A 120 1.35 -3.45 -11.98
CA PHE A 120 -0.03 -3.04 -11.80
C PHE A 120 -0.24 -1.75 -12.58
N SER A 121 -1.00 -1.90 -13.66
CA SER A 121 -1.73 -0.89 -14.41
C SER A 121 -2.01 0.33 -13.55
N GLN A 122 -1.74 1.52 -14.12
CA GLN A 122 -2.10 2.84 -13.59
C GLN A 122 -3.26 2.76 -12.59
N PRO A 123 -3.08 3.22 -11.33
CA PRO A 123 -4.24 3.39 -10.47
C PRO A 123 -5.19 4.29 -11.23
N SER A 124 -6.40 3.79 -11.52
CA SER A 124 -7.47 4.64 -12.00
C SER A 124 -7.57 5.77 -10.99
N SER A 125 -7.29 6.97 -11.47
CA SER A 125 -7.38 8.21 -10.71
C SER A 125 -8.84 8.43 -10.35
N SER A 126 -9.34 7.72 -9.34
CA SER A 126 -10.21 8.38 -8.40
C SER A 126 -9.35 9.52 -7.86
N HIS A 127 -9.54 10.72 -8.42
CA HIS A 127 -9.21 11.97 -7.75
C HIS A 127 -9.83 11.87 -6.36
N ILE A 128 -9.07 11.34 -5.40
CA ILE A 128 -9.27 11.66 -4.01
C ILE A 128 -8.95 13.14 -4.01
N ASP A 129 -9.97 13.99 -3.84
CA ASP A 129 -9.77 15.42 -3.70
C ASP A 129 -8.63 15.62 -2.69
N GLN A 130 -7.47 16.03 -3.19
CA GLN A 130 -6.23 16.20 -2.42
C GLN A 130 -6.34 17.33 -1.37
N HIS A 131 -7.53 17.90 -1.21
CA HIS A 131 -7.85 19.05 -0.37
C HIS A 131 -9.07 18.77 0.52
N SER A 132 -9.25 17.55 1.01
CA SER A 132 -10.11 17.36 2.17
C SER A 132 -9.35 17.84 3.42
N PRO A 133 -9.85 18.85 4.16
CA PRO A 133 -9.17 19.41 5.33
C PRO A 133 -8.90 18.38 6.43
N LEU A 134 -9.60 17.24 6.38
CA LEU A 134 -9.39 16.09 7.26
C LEU A 134 -8.01 15.42 7.08
N PHE A 135 -7.34 15.64 5.96
CA PHE A 135 -6.06 15.02 5.61
C PHE A 135 -4.93 16.02 5.37
N ASP A 136 -5.09 17.29 5.77
CA ASP A 136 -4.07 18.33 5.56
C ASP A 136 -2.72 17.99 6.24
N ASN A 137 -2.74 17.18 7.31
CA ASN A 137 -1.54 16.75 8.04
C ASN A 137 -0.95 15.42 7.54
N LEU A 138 -1.60 14.74 6.59
CA LEU A 138 -1.14 13.47 6.05
C LEU A 138 0.25 13.59 5.39
N PRO A 139 0.57 14.65 4.61
CA PRO A 139 1.91 14.81 4.05
C PRO A 139 3.01 14.89 5.12
N GLU A 140 2.74 15.48 6.27
CA GLU A 140 3.70 15.69 7.37
C GLU A 140 3.99 14.36 8.08
N ILE A 141 2.94 13.57 8.32
CA ILE A 141 3.07 12.21 8.87
C ILE A 141 3.79 11.30 7.86
N ALA A 142 3.48 11.44 6.57
CA ALA A 142 4.18 10.71 5.51
C ALA A 142 5.67 11.07 5.46
N LYS A 143 6.02 12.36 5.56
CA LYS A 143 7.42 12.86 5.65
C LYS A 143 8.13 12.30 6.87
N PHE A 144 7.46 12.20 8.02
CA PHE A 144 8.03 11.58 9.22
C PHE A 144 8.45 10.13 8.96
N TYR A 145 7.57 9.32 8.39
CA TYR A 145 7.89 7.94 8.06
C TYR A 145 8.97 7.83 6.98
N LEU A 146 8.91 8.69 5.95
CA LEU A 146 9.92 8.73 4.90
C LEU A 146 11.29 9.11 5.47
N ALA A 147 11.35 10.02 6.44
CA ALA A 147 12.59 10.39 7.11
C ALA A 147 13.17 9.20 7.92
N LEU A 148 12.33 8.43 8.62
CA LEU A 148 12.79 7.23 9.32
C LEU A 148 13.43 6.23 8.33
N GLU A 149 12.75 5.96 7.21
CA GLU A 149 13.20 4.97 6.23
C GLU A 149 14.41 5.45 5.42
N ALA A 150 14.37 6.67 4.87
CA ALA A 150 15.35 7.15 3.90
C ALA A 150 16.52 7.93 4.54
N LYS A 151 16.27 8.73 5.59
CA LYS A 151 17.30 9.55 6.23
C LYS A 151 17.99 8.81 7.38
N HIS A 152 17.20 8.10 8.18
CA HIS A 152 17.72 7.37 9.35
C HIS A 152 17.96 5.88 9.08
N LEU A 153 17.66 5.40 7.86
CA LEU A 153 17.87 4.01 7.42
C LEU A 153 17.23 3.00 8.37
N VAL A 154 16.11 3.37 9.01
CA VAL A 154 15.39 2.50 9.93
C VAL A 154 14.75 1.37 9.11
N PRO A 155 14.97 0.09 9.47
CA PRO A 155 14.35 -1.02 8.75
C PRO A 155 12.83 -0.90 8.71
N THR A 156 12.21 -1.24 7.57
CA THR A 156 10.75 -1.20 7.38
C THR A 156 9.98 -1.93 8.48
N VAL A 157 10.50 -3.05 8.98
CA VAL A 157 9.89 -3.80 10.09
C VAL A 157 9.82 -2.96 11.36
N SER A 158 10.87 -2.19 11.67
CA SER A 158 10.91 -1.29 12.82
C SER A 158 9.96 -0.11 12.64
N VAL A 159 9.92 0.48 11.44
CA VAL A 159 8.95 1.54 11.10
C VAL A 159 7.51 1.04 11.23
N GLN A 160 7.25 -0.20 10.81
CA GLN A 160 5.95 -0.83 10.98
C GLN A 160 5.58 -1.02 12.46
N ARG A 161 6.54 -1.37 13.33
CA ARG A 161 6.30 -1.43 14.79
C ARG A 161 5.97 -0.07 15.37
N VAL A 162 6.66 0.99 14.94
CA VAL A 162 6.32 2.38 15.34
C VAL A 162 4.90 2.71 14.91
N CYS A 163 4.56 2.45 13.65
CA CYS A 163 3.22 2.66 13.10
C CYS A 163 2.14 1.92 13.90
N SER A 164 2.36 0.64 14.22
CA SER A 164 1.45 -0.14 15.06
C SER A 164 1.37 0.37 16.50
N GLY A 165 2.49 0.85 17.07
CA GLY A 165 2.51 1.47 18.40
C GLY A 165 1.68 2.76 18.45
N VAL A 166 1.81 3.63 17.44
CA VAL A 166 1.01 4.86 17.29
C VAL A 166 -0.47 4.54 17.09
N ALA A 167 -0.79 3.52 16.29
CA ALA A 167 -2.16 3.05 16.09
C ALA A 167 -2.78 2.58 17.42
N ASN A 168 -2.06 1.74 18.17
CA ASN A 168 -2.53 1.23 19.45
C ASN A 168 -2.72 2.35 20.49
N LEU A 169 -1.77 3.28 20.58
CA LEU A 169 -1.85 4.41 21.51
C LEU A 169 -3.04 5.32 21.20
N SER A 170 -3.25 5.64 19.92
CA SER A 170 -4.40 6.45 19.52
C SER A 170 -5.72 5.70 19.68
N SER A 171 -5.78 4.38 19.41
CA SER A 171 -6.94 3.55 19.76
C SER A 171 -7.31 3.64 21.23
N LEU A 172 -6.35 3.46 22.14
CA LEU A 172 -6.59 3.55 23.60
C LEU A 172 -7.06 4.96 24.01
N SER A 173 -6.45 5.99 23.43
CA SER A 173 -6.84 7.38 23.67
C SER A 173 -8.29 7.64 23.24
N HIS A 174 -8.67 7.19 22.03
CA HIS A 174 -10.03 7.34 21.52
C HIS A 174 -11.05 6.50 22.28
N GLU A 175 -10.68 5.32 22.76
CA GLU A 175 -11.55 4.52 23.63
C GLU A 175 -11.86 5.26 24.94
N ALA A 176 -10.85 5.84 25.58
CA ALA A 176 -11.03 6.62 26.81
C ALA A 176 -11.91 7.87 26.57
N ILE A 177 -11.69 8.57 25.45
CA ILE A 177 -12.53 9.70 25.03
C ILE A 177 -13.97 9.26 24.79
N ALA A 178 -14.17 8.15 24.06
CA ALA A 178 -15.48 7.61 23.76
C ALA A 178 -16.25 7.21 25.03
N GLN A 179 -15.61 6.53 25.98
CA GLN A 179 -16.20 6.19 27.27
C GLN A 179 -16.62 7.45 28.06
N THR A 180 -15.75 8.46 28.07
CA THR A 180 -16.03 9.74 28.74
C THR A 180 -17.22 10.45 28.09
N LEU A 181 -17.27 10.53 26.76
CA LEU A 181 -18.37 11.15 26.03
C LEU A 181 -19.69 10.41 26.28
N ARG A 182 -19.69 9.07 26.22
CA ARG A 182 -20.88 8.27 26.54
C ARG A 182 -21.39 8.55 27.94
N SER A 183 -20.52 8.53 28.95
CA SER A 183 -20.93 8.74 30.35
C SER A 183 -21.51 10.14 30.60
N LYS A 184 -20.97 11.17 29.94
CA LYS A 184 -21.40 12.56 30.14
C LYS A 184 -22.66 12.92 29.35
N LEU A 185 -22.89 12.25 28.23
CA LEU A 185 -23.99 12.56 27.31
C LEU A 185 -25.18 11.61 27.43
N SER A 186 -25.05 10.47 28.13
CA SER A 186 -26.08 9.41 28.24
C SER A 186 -27.39 9.80 28.93
N GLY A 187 -27.59 11.07 29.30
CA GLY A 187 -28.88 11.61 29.77
C GLY A 187 -29.32 12.87 29.02
N VAL A 188 -28.53 13.34 28.07
CA VAL A 188 -28.78 14.58 27.30
C VAL A 188 -29.11 14.25 25.85
N LEU A 189 -28.41 13.28 25.26
CA LEU A 189 -28.53 12.92 23.85
C LEU A 189 -28.90 11.44 23.68
N PRO A 190 -29.62 11.09 22.60
CA PRO A 190 -29.79 9.70 22.18
C PRO A 190 -28.44 9.01 21.91
N GLY A 191 -28.38 7.70 22.14
CA GLY A 191 -27.15 6.91 21.94
C GLY A 191 -26.56 7.03 20.52
N GLU A 192 -27.42 7.07 19.51
CA GLU A 192 -27.01 7.22 18.10
C GLU A 192 -26.28 8.54 17.84
N GLU A 193 -26.75 9.65 18.43
CA GLU A 193 -26.10 10.95 18.31
C GLU A 193 -24.75 10.99 19.05
N ILE A 194 -24.65 10.28 20.18
CA ILE A 194 -23.39 10.15 20.91
C ILE A 194 -22.36 9.40 20.06
N ASP A 195 -22.74 8.27 19.46
CA ASP A 195 -21.84 7.48 18.61
C ASP A 195 -21.45 8.25 17.34
N ALA A 196 -22.37 9.04 16.76
CA ALA A 196 -22.05 9.93 15.65
C ALA A 196 -21.01 11.00 16.05
N ASN A 197 -21.15 11.61 17.23
CA ASN A 197 -20.16 12.57 17.73
C ASN A 197 -18.80 11.91 18.00
N ILE A 198 -18.78 10.70 18.57
CA ILE A 198 -17.54 9.94 18.77
C ILE A 198 -16.85 9.67 17.44
N TYR A 199 -17.61 9.25 16.43
CA TYR A 199 -17.09 9.07 15.08
C TYR A 199 -16.52 10.36 14.50
N GLN A 200 -17.19 11.50 14.69
CA GLN A 200 -16.66 12.80 14.26
C GLN A 200 -15.36 13.17 14.98
N VAL A 201 -15.23 12.88 16.27
CA VAL A 201 -13.97 13.12 17.01
C VAL A 201 -12.84 12.26 16.44
N GLN A 202 -13.12 11.00 16.12
CA GLN A 202 -12.15 10.10 15.50
C GLN A 202 -11.72 10.60 14.11
N VAL A 203 -12.69 10.98 13.27
CA VAL A 203 -12.45 11.50 11.91
C VAL A 203 -11.74 12.84 11.90
N ASN A 204 -11.79 13.61 12.98
CA ASN A 204 -11.06 14.88 13.08
C ASN A 204 -9.68 14.74 13.72
N ASP A 205 -9.27 13.54 14.15
CA ASP A 205 -7.91 13.28 14.64
C ASP A 205 -7.00 12.79 13.50
N PRO A 206 -6.02 13.60 13.06
CA PRO A 206 -5.12 13.21 11.99
C PRO A 206 -4.28 11.97 12.32
N VAL A 207 -3.89 11.79 13.59
CA VAL A 207 -3.11 10.62 14.00
C VAL A 207 -3.96 9.38 13.92
N TYR A 208 -5.20 9.42 14.41
CA TYR A 208 -6.09 8.27 14.34
C TYR A 208 -6.42 7.91 12.89
N ASN A 209 -6.81 8.89 12.07
CA ASN A 209 -7.14 8.69 10.64
C ASN A 209 -6.03 8.05 9.83
N THR A 210 -4.78 8.47 10.07
CA THR A 210 -3.65 8.01 9.27
C THR A 210 -3.17 6.60 9.62
N HIS A 211 -3.65 6.02 10.72
CA HIS A 211 -3.17 4.73 11.21
C HIS A 211 -4.26 3.65 11.29
N HIS A 212 -5.52 4.01 11.05
CA HIS A 212 -6.66 3.09 11.16
C HIS A 212 -7.41 2.94 9.83
N ASN A 213 -7.65 1.68 9.44
CA ASN A 213 -8.37 1.35 8.20
C ASN A 213 -9.89 1.57 8.30
N ASN A 214 -10.39 1.92 9.49
CA ASN A 214 -11.82 2.01 9.77
C ASN A 214 -12.41 3.36 9.36
N ILE A 215 -11.56 4.33 9.01
CA ILE A 215 -11.97 5.66 8.56
C ILE A 215 -11.78 5.75 7.04
N PRO A 216 -12.80 6.24 6.31
CA PRO A 216 -12.68 6.44 4.88
C PRO A 216 -11.61 7.50 4.57
N GLY A 217 -10.59 7.10 3.81
CA GLY A 217 -9.55 8.02 3.37
C GLY A 217 -8.22 7.33 3.08
N PRO A 218 -7.21 8.10 2.63
CA PRO A 218 -5.83 7.64 2.57
C PRO A 218 -5.26 7.45 3.98
N ASP A 219 -4.60 6.33 4.20
CA ASP A 219 -3.89 6.02 5.45
C ASP A 219 -2.48 5.49 5.18
N LEU A 220 -1.68 5.39 6.24
CA LEU A 220 -0.27 5.03 6.23
C LEU A 220 0.01 3.79 7.09
N ALA A 221 -1.03 3.02 7.40
CA ALA A 221 -0.99 1.94 8.39
C ALA A 221 -0.02 0.80 8.01
N THR A 222 0.29 0.65 6.72
CA THR A 222 1.16 -0.42 6.21
C THR A 222 2.26 0.13 5.31
N ASP A 223 3.38 -0.59 5.25
CA ASP A 223 4.49 -0.31 4.32
C ASP A 223 4.01 -0.10 2.88
N TYR A 224 3.12 -0.97 2.41
CA TYR A 224 2.53 -0.86 1.07
C TYR A 224 1.84 0.50 0.86
N LYS A 225 1.00 0.91 1.81
CA LYS A 225 0.24 2.17 1.69
C LYS A 225 1.15 3.39 1.78
N ARG A 226 2.18 3.35 2.63
CA ARG A 226 3.21 4.40 2.68
C ARG A 226 3.94 4.54 1.35
N LYS A 227 4.43 3.42 0.79
CA LYS A 227 5.10 3.41 -0.52
C LYS A 227 4.19 3.89 -1.65
N LEU A 228 2.92 3.50 -1.63
CA LEU A 228 1.93 3.98 -2.60
C LEU A 228 1.73 5.49 -2.46
N PHE A 229 1.61 5.99 -1.23
CA PHE A 229 1.53 7.43 -0.96
C PHE A 229 2.76 8.15 -1.51
N TYR A 230 3.96 7.62 -1.28
CA TYR A 230 5.20 8.21 -1.79
C TYR A 230 5.25 8.24 -3.30
N LYS A 231 4.86 7.15 -3.96
CA LYS A 231 4.83 7.07 -5.42
C LYS A 231 3.88 8.08 -6.06
N ILE A 232 2.74 8.35 -5.41
CA ILE A 232 1.73 9.28 -5.92
C ILE A 232 2.13 10.73 -5.65
N ASN A 233 2.66 11.02 -4.46
CA ASN A 233 2.87 12.39 -3.99
C ASN A 233 4.30 12.91 -4.16
N TYR A 234 5.28 12.04 -4.35
CA TYR A 234 6.66 12.42 -4.63
C TYR A 234 7.04 12.00 -6.04
N GLN A 235 7.67 12.90 -6.77
CA GLN A 235 8.18 12.64 -8.12
C GLN A 235 9.46 11.81 -8.06
N LEU A 236 9.30 10.54 -7.72
CA LEU A 236 10.41 9.59 -7.60
C LEU A 236 10.72 8.96 -8.96
N GLN A 237 12.00 8.96 -9.33
CA GLN A 237 12.46 8.18 -10.47
C GLN A 237 12.35 6.69 -10.14
N GLU A 238 11.49 5.97 -10.87
CA GLU A 238 11.39 4.52 -10.72
C GLU A 238 12.70 3.82 -11.12
N ALA A 239 13.02 2.76 -10.38
CA ALA A 239 14.14 1.89 -10.69
C ALA A 239 13.83 1.07 -11.95
N LYS A 240 14.79 1.01 -12.87
CA LYS A 240 14.73 0.14 -14.04
C LYS A 240 15.35 -1.19 -13.69
N GLU A 241 14.59 -2.28 -13.85
CA GLU A 241 15.10 -3.62 -13.69
C GLU A 241 15.78 -4.11 -14.97
N TYR A 242 16.99 -4.65 -14.84
CA TYR A 242 17.71 -5.30 -15.91
C TYR A 242 17.94 -6.76 -15.53
N ARG A 243 17.54 -7.68 -16.41
CA ARG A 243 17.84 -9.10 -16.26
C ARG A 243 19.32 -9.32 -16.57
N ILE A 244 20.09 -9.79 -15.60
CA ILE A 244 21.51 -10.11 -15.76
C ILE A 244 21.68 -11.59 -16.11
N GLY A 245 20.80 -12.46 -15.61
CA GLY A 245 20.90 -13.89 -15.84
C GLY A 245 19.85 -14.69 -15.10
N ILE A 246 20.21 -15.93 -14.77
CA ILE A 246 19.38 -16.88 -14.05
C ILE A 246 20.23 -17.43 -12.89
N ASP A 247 19.68 -17.46 -11.68
CA ASP A 247 20.34 -18.03 -10.50
C ASP A 247 20.36 -19.58 -10.58
N SER A 248 21.16 -20.20 -9.73
CA SER A 248 21.19 -21.63 -9.40
C SER A 248 19.80 -22.25 -9.14
N THR A 249 18.84 -21.47 -8.63
CA THR A 249 17.45 -21.88 -8.39
C THR A 249 16.55 -21.81 -9.62
N ARG A 250 17.07 -21.36 -10.77
CA ARG A 250 16.34 -21.04 -12.02
C ARG A 250 15.47 -19.78 -11.96
N ASP A 251 15.67 -18.93 -10.96
CA ASP A 251 15.00 -17.63 -10.89
C ASP A 251 15.76 -16.56 -11.67
N ASP A 252 15.03 -15.55 -12.19
CA ASP A 252 15.65 -14.43 -12.91
C ASP A 252 16.49 -13.57 -11.96
N LEU A 253 17.79 -13.53 -12.21
CA LEU A 253 18.69 -12.60 -11.54
C LEU A 253 18.53 -11.22 -12.18
N LYS A 254 17.99 -10.28 -11.39
CA LYS A 254 17.75 -8.90 -11.81
C LYS A 254 18.60 -7.92 -11.00
N ILE A 255 19.06 -6.87 -11.66
CA ILE A 255 19.59 -5.67 -11.00
C ILE A 255 18.62 -4.51 -11.19
N ALA A 256 18.39 -3.76 -10.13
CA ALA A 256 17.66 -2.51 -10.18
C ALA A 256 18.66 -1.34 -10.31
N TYR A 257 18.45 -0.50 -11.32
CA TYR A 257 19.26 0.70 -11.54
C TYR A 257 18.36 1.94 -11.55
N VAL A 258 18.77 2.96 -10.78
CA VAL A 258 18.12 4.27 -10.74
C VAL A 258 19.02 5.27 -11.43
N HIS A 259 18.50 5.98 -12.44
CA HIS A 259 19.28 6.94 -13.21
C HIS A 259 19.49 8.23 -12.40
N MET A 260 20.57 8.29 -11.61
CA MET A 260 20.85 9.39 -10.67
C MET A 260 20.72 10.78 -11.27
N ARG A 261 21.20 10.98 -12.51
CA ARG A 261 21.05 12.26 -13.20
C ARG A 261 19.58 12.66 -13.37
N ARG A 262 18.72 11.70 -13.73
CA ARG A 262 17.29 11.98 -13.90
C ARG A 262 16.61 12.24 -12.56
N THR A 263 17.03 11.52 -11.51
CA THR A 263 16.59 11.79 -10.13
C THR A 263 16.92 13.22 -9.72
N ILE A 264 18.14 13.70 -9.98
CA ILE A 264 18.54 15.07 -9.65
C ILE A 264 17.77 16.09 -10.49
N GLU A 265 17.59 15.83 -11.79
CA GLU A 265 16.78 16.68 -12.67
C GLU A 265 15.34 16.83 -12.12
N LEU A 266 14.69 15.70 -11.76
CA LEU A 266 13.36 15.71 -11.15
C LEU A 266 13.34 16.43 -9.79
N MET A 267 14.37 16.26 -8.95
CA MET A 267 14.46 16.98 -7.69
C MET A 267 14.58 18.50 -7.89
N LEU A 268 15.24 18.96 -8.95
CA LEU A 268 15.38 20.37 -9.27
C LEU A 268 14.12 20.96 -9.92
N GLU A 269 13.20 20.13 -10.40
CA GLU A 269 11.86 20.56 -10.84
C GLU A 269 10.98 20.98 -9.64
N ASP A 270 11.33 20.58 -8.41
CA ASP A 270 10.64 21.00 -7.18
C ASP A 270 11.01 22.45 -6.78
N PRO A 271 10.03 23.38 -6.66
CA PRO A 271 10.29 24.78 -6.33
C PRO A 271 11.01 24.98 -4.99
N SER A 272 10.71 24.17 -3.98
CA SER A 272 11.33 24.27 -2.65
C SER A 272 12.81 23.91 -2.70
N ILE A 273 13.16 22.89 -3.50
CA ILE A 273 14.55 22.49 -3.72
C ILE A 273 15.29 23.54 -4.54
N GLN A 274 14.66 24.06 -5.60
CA GLN A 274 15.24 25.11 -6.42
C GLN A 274 15.56 26.37 -5.59
N GLU A 275 14.64 26.79 -4.71
CA GLU A 275 14.86 27.90 -3.78
C GLU A 275 16.05 27.65 -2.85
N GLN A 276 16.17 26.45 -2.28
CA GLN A 276 17.31 26.07 -1.42
C GLN A 276 18.64 26.10 -2.19
N VAL A 277 18.63 25.60 -3.43
CA VAL A 277 19.80 25.63 -4.31
C VAL A 277 20.20 27.06 -4.62
N ASP A 278 19.23 27.91 -4.98
CA ASP A 278 19.48 29.32 -5.27
C ASP A 278 19.96 30.09 -4.04
N ALA A 279 19.36 29.87 -2.87
CA ALA A 279 19.78 30.45 -1.60
C ALA A 279 21.22 30.04 -1.23
N SER A 280 21.54 28.74 -1.35
CA SER A 280 22.90 28.21 -1.10
C SER A 280 23.93 28.84 -2.04
N LEU A 281 23.54 29.06 -3.31
CA LEU A 281 24.41 29.69 -4.29
C LEU A 281 24.58 31.20 -4.04
N ILE A 282 23.52 31.90 -3.66
CA ILE A 282 23.58 33.34 -3.31
C ILE A 282 24.46 33.54 -2.08
N GLN A 283 24.26 32.74 -1.02
CA GLN A 283 25.08 32.79 0.19
C GLN A 283 26.56 32.63 -0.16
N LYS A 284 26.89 31.65 -1.00
CA LYS A 284 28.25 31.39 -1.48
C LYS A 284 28.82 32.51 -2.36
N VAL A 285 28.00 33.19 -3.15
CA VAL A 285 28.42 34.36 -3.94
C VAL A 285 28.75 35.54 -3.03
N THR A 286 27.99 35.78 -1.96
CA THR A 286 28.26 36.79 -0.94
C THR A 286 29.56 36.49 -0.16
N TYR A 287 29.89 35.22 0.06
CA TYR A 287 31.22 34.85 0.57
C TYR A 287 32.33 35.06 -0.47
N SER A 288 32.06 34.82 -1.76
CA SER A 288 33.06 35.00 -2.83
C SER A 288 33.42 36.44 -3.14
N THR A 289 32.55 37.41 -2.87
CA THR A 289 32.91 38.83 -3.03
C THR A 289 33.94 39.26 -1.98
N ARG A 290 34.11 38.51 -0.88
CA ARG A 290 35.24 38.67 0.05
C ARG A 290 36.54 37.99 -0.43
N PHE A 291 36.49 37.11 -1.42
CA PHE A 291 37.64 36.39 -1.99
C PHE A 291 37.59 36.39 -3.53
N PRO A 292 38.14 37.43 -4.20
CA PRO A 292 38.14 37.51 -5.65
C PRO A 292 38.87 36.29 -6.26
N GLY A 293 38.13 35.48 -7.02
CA GLY A 293 38.63 34.24 -7.65
C GLY A 293 37.83 32.96 -7.33
N SER A 294 36.68 33.04 -6.66
CA SER A 294 35.96 31.81 -6.27
C SER A 294 35.49 30.98 -7.46
N VAL A 295 35.72 29.67 -7.34
CA VAL A 295 35.37 28.65 -8.35
C VAL A 295 33.85 28.58 -8.61
N ILE A 296 33.04 29.06 -7.67
CA ILE A 296 31.56 28.95 -7.68
C ILE A 296 30.91 29.79 -8.79
N LYS A 297 31.40 31.02 -9.05
CA LYS A 297 30.91 31.83 -10.19
C LYS A 297 31.16 31.10 -11.52
N SER A 298 32.29 30.40 -11.60
CA SER A 298 32.75 29.71 -12.79
C SER A 298 31.97 28.43 -13.13
N TYR A 299 31.36 27.80 -12.12
CA TYR A 299 30.43 26.69 -12.31
C TYR A 299 29.04 27.18 -12.79
N LYS A 300 28.54 28.31 -12.26
CA LYS A 300 27.23 28.87 -12.64
C LYS A 300 27.16 29.37 -14.09
N ASP A 301 28.19 30.10 -14.54
CA ASP A 301 28.24 30.67 -15.91
C ASP A 301 28.86 29.72 -16.95
N GLY A 302 29.24 28.51 -16.51
CA GLY A 302 29.90 27.50 -17.30
C GLY A 302 31.33 27.83 -17.72
N SER A 303 31.93 28.93 -17.23
CA SER A 303 33.28 29.35 -17.62
C SER A 303 34.37 28.36 -17.20
N ALA A 304 34.16 27.60 -16.12
CA ALA A 304 35.07 26.54 -15.67
C ALA A 304 35.19 25.44 -16.73
N TYR A 305 34.08 25.16 -17.41
CA TYR A 305 33.99 24.14 -18.44
C TYR A 305 34.42 24.68 -19.80
N LYS A 306 34.13 25.95 -20.12
CA LYS A 306 34.59 26.60 -21.36
C LYS A 306 36.11 26.58 -21.50
N LYS A 307 36.86 26.85 -20.42
CA LYS A 307 38.34 26.79 -20.42
C LYS A 307 38.88 25.36 -20.63
N LYS A 308 38.24 24.35 -20.03
CA LYS A 308 38.68 22.94 -20.15
C LYS A 308 38.25 22.26 -21.46
N ALA A 309 37.07 22.58 -21.97
CA ALA A 309 36.55 22.05 -23.24
C ALA A 309 37.37 22.58 -24.42
N ALA A 310 37.70 23.88 -24.42
CA ALA A 310 38.60 24.49 -25.41
C ALA A 310 40.00 23.86 -25.39
N ALA A 311 40.48 23.43 -24.23
CA ALA A 311 41.81 22.82 -24.09
C ALA A 311 41.88 21.31 -24.42
N THR A 312 40.75 20.58 -24.41
CA THR A 312 40.78 19.11 -24.52
C THR A 312 39.87 18.50 -25.57
N GLY A 313 39.02 19.29 -26.25
CA GLY A 313 38.17 18.83 -27.36
C GLY A 313 37.11 17.77 -26.99
N ARG A 314 36.94 17.46 -25.70
CA ARG A 314 35.96 16.49 -25.20
C ARG A 314 34.95 17.18 -24.29
N THR A 315 33.67 16.86 -24.48
CA THR A 315 32.58 17.21 -23.56
C THR A 315 32.81 16.48 -22.24
N LYS A 316 33.16 17.23 -21.18
CA LYS A 316 33.46 16.66 -19.87
C LYS A 316 32.22 16.47 -19.02
N THR A 317 32.25 15.35 -18.32
CA THR A 317 31.38 14.82 -17.28
C THR A 317 31.09 15.82 -16.15
N ILE A 318 29.91 15.68 -15.56
CA ILE A 318 29.50 16.37 -14.32
C ILE A 318 30.10 15.59 -13.15
N ASP A 319 31.14 16.14 -12.52
CA ASP A 319 31.64 15.62 -11.24
C ASP A 319 30.71 16.11 -10.13
N ILE A 320 29.84 15.22 -9.63
CA ILE A 320 29.03 15.50 -8.44
C ILE A 320 29.91 15.15 -7.22
N ILE A 321 30.44 16.18 -6.56
CA ILE A 321 31.17 16.03 -5.31
C ILE A 321 30.16 16.09 -4.16
N PHE A 322 29.81 14.94 -3.60
CA PHE A 322 29.06 14.87 -2.35
C PHE A 322 30.02 15.17 -1.18
N TYR A 323 29.80 16.29 -0.50
CA TYR A 323 30.41 16.54 0.80
C TYR A 323 29.52 15.95 1.89
N CYS A 324 29.92 14.81 2.45
CA CYS A 324 29.39 14.37 3.75
C CYS A 324 30.13 15.14 4.85
N TYR A 325 29.45 16.10 5.48
CA TYR A 325 29.88 16.59 6.79
C TYR A 325 29.61 15.50 7.82
N ARG A 326 30.66 15.07 8.53
CA ARG A 326 30.55 14.34 9.80
C ARG A 326 30.53 15.34 10.94
#